data_AF-A0A1Q5HUS1-F1
#
_entry.id   AF-A0A1Q5HUS1-F1
#
_cell.length_a   1.000
_cell.length_b   1.000
_cell.length_c   1.000
_cell.angle_alpha   90.00
_cell.angle_beta   90.00
_cell.angle_gamma   90.00
#
_symmetry.space_group_name_H-M   'P 1'
#
loop_
_entity.id
_entity.type
_entity.pdbx_description
1 polymer ?
#
loop_
_entity_poly.entity_id
_entity_poly.type
_entity_poly.pdbx_seq_one_letter_code
_entity_poly.pdbx_strand_id
1 'polypeptide(L)'
;MQPNPPVPHSATVDDKGIHVTTATGKSRTYSGGEVMTLTQVIDLAEGSATLCQASTDTALELMDEALELATDCDTLIADITAKGVGANLIAKCEVLKEQLDLQAAAAKDVHDKIQGGEEACRTASANAEARHGGIFRAVADSPLTKPAERDFYNAR
;
A
#
# COMPACT_ATOMS: atom_id res chain seq x y z
N MET A 1 13.42 -17.88 -10.00
CA MET A 1 13.07 -17.68 -11.42
C MET A 1 12.47 -16.30 -11.52
N GLN A 2 13.04 -15.41 -12.34
CA GLN A 2 12.47 -14.08 -12.55
C GLN A 2 11.15 -14.26 -13.32
N PRO A 3 10.02 -13.66 -12.91
CA PRO A 3 8.79 -13.71 -13.69
C PRO A 3 9.04 -13.13 -15.08
N ASN A 4 8.50 -13.75 -16.12
CA ASN A 4 8.60 -13.17 -17.47
C ASN A 4 8.01 -11.75 -17.46
N PRO A 5 8.66 -10.79 -18.14
CA PRO A 5 8.16 -9.42 -18.18
C PRO A 5 6.75 -9.37 -18.79
N PRO A 6 5.87 -8.49 -18.30
CA PRO A 6 4.52 -8.33 -18.83
C PRO A 6 4.58 -7.95 -20.32
N VAL A 7 3.84 -8.68 -21.15
CA VAL A 7 3.71 -8.38 -22.57
C VAL A 7 2.53 -7.42 -22.78
N PRO A 8 2.72 -6.28 -23.46
CA PRO A 8 1.68 -5.26 -23.62
C PRO A 8 0.50 -5.76 -24.45
N HIS A 9 -0.68 -5.24 -24.14
CA HIS A 9 -1.86 -5.33 -25.00
C HIS A 9 -1.87 -4.15 -25.97
N SER A 10 -2.45 -4.36 -27.14
CA SER A 10 -2.74 -3.28 -28.09
C SER A 10 -4.21 -2.89 -28.01
N ALA A 11 -4.52 -1.64 -28.33
CA ALA A 11 -5.89 -1.19 -28.43
C ALA A 11 -6.10 -0.25 -29.62
N THR A 12 -7.30 -0.29 -30.18
CA THR A 12 -7.80 0.69 -31.15
C THR A 12 -9.18 1.15 -30.72
N VAL A 13 -9.56 2.38 -31.08
CA VAL A 13 -10.85 2.96 -30.71
C VAL A 13 -11.63 3.33 -31.97
N ASP A 14 -12.89 2.93 -32.04
CA ASP A 14 -13.83 3.32 -33.09
C ASP A 14 -15.22 3.65 -32.51
N ASP A 15 -16.22 3.80 -33.39
CA ASP A 15 -17.61 4.11 -33.02
C ASP A 15 -18.32 2.98 -32.25
N LYS A 16 -17.75 1.77 -32.24
CA LYS A 16 -18.28 0.58 -31.57
C LYS A 16 -17.60 0.31 -30.23
N GLY A 17 -16.49 0.97 -29.92
CA GLY A 17 -15.85 0.97 -28.61
C GLY A 17 -14.34 0.80 -28.66
N ILE A 18 -13.79 0.27 -27.57
CA ILE A 18 -12.33 0.11 -27.38
C ILE A 18 -11.98 -1.35 -27.62
N HIS A 19 -11.34 -1.63 -28.74
CA HIS A 19 -10.94 -2.97 -29.14
C HIS A 19 -9.57 -3.28 -28.59
N VAL A 20 -9.50 -4.12 -27.56
CA VAL A 20 -8.26 -4.56 -26.95
C VAL A 20 -7.88 -5.92 -27.52
N THR A 21 -6.64 -6.05 -27.98
CA THR A 21 -6.05 -7.32 -28.41
C THR A 21 -4.96 -7.73 -27.44
N THR A 22 -5.11 -8.91 -26.84
CA THR A 22 -4.13 -9.48 -25.93
C THR A 22 -2.86 -9.89 -26.68
N ALA A 23 -1.77 -10.06 -25.94
CA ALA A 23 -0.52 -10.60 -26.49
C ALA A 23 -0.67 -12.00 -27.14
N THR A 24 -1.72 -12.74 -26.79
CA THR A 24 -2.05 -14.05 -27.36
C THR A 24 -2.98 -13.96 -28.58
N GLY A 25 -3.24 -12.76 -29.08
CA GLY A 25 -4.08 -12.51 -30.27
C GLY A 25 -5.57 -12.61 -30.02
N LYS A 26 -6.03 -12.65 -28.75
CA LYS A 26 -7.46 -12.62 -28.43
C LYS A 26 -7.94 -11.18 -28.39
N SER A 27 -9.03 -10.88 -29.08
CA SER A 27 -9.62 -9.53 -29.10
C SER A 27 -10.94 -9.48 -28.35
N ARG A 28 -11.16 -8.40 -27.61
CA ARG A 28 -12.42 -8.08 -26.94
C ARG A 28 -12.69 -6.58 -27.00
N THR A 29 -13.95 -6.21 -27.15
CA THR A 29 -14.39 -4.82 -27.08
C THR A 29 -14.80 -4.47 -25.66
N TYR A 30 -14.34 -3.32 -25.19
CA TYR A 30 -14.66 -2.73 -23.89
C TYR A 30 -15.32 -1.37 -24.09
N SER A 31 -16.15 -1.00 -23.13
CA SER A 31 -16.65 0.37 -22.99
C SER A 31 -15.60 1.29 -22.34
N GLY A 32 -15.74 2.61 -22.54
CA GLY A 32 -14.88 3.60 -21.87
C GLY A 32 -14.92 3.48 -20.35
N GLY A 33 -16.11 3.24 -19.78
CA GLY A 33 -16.27 3.03 -18.34
C GLY A 33 -15.49 1.83 -17.80
N GLU A 34 -15.44 0.71 -18.53
CA GLU A 34 -14.64 -0.46 -18.13
C GLU A 34 -13.14 -0.17 -18.14
N VAL A 35 -12.65 0.63 -19.10
CA VAL A 35 -11.24 1.04 -19.17
C VAL A 35 -10.89 2.06 -18.09
N MET A 36 -11.81 2.97 -17.75
CA MET A 36 -11.67 3.86 -16.60
C MET A 36 -11.58 3.07 -15.29
N THR A 37 -12.44 2.06 -15.09
CA THR A 37 -12.37 1.19 -13.90
C THR A 37 -11.02 0.47 -13.81
N LEU A 38 -10.49 -0.02 -14.94
CA LEU A 38 -9.16 -0.63 -14.94
C LEU A 38 -8.08 0.36 -14.51
N THR A 39 -8.14 1.61 -14.96
CA THR A 39 -7.20 2.67 -14.56
C THR A 39 -7.26 2.92 -13.05
N GLN A 40 -8.47 3.08 -12.51
CA GLN A 40 -8.71 3.30 -11.08
C GLN A 40 -8.20 2.15 -10.20
N VAL A 41 -8.29 0.90 -10.67
CA VAL A 41 -7.73 -0.25 -9.95
C VAL A 41 -6.21 -0.19 -9.88
N ILE A 42 -5.56 0.31 -10.94
CA ILE A 42 -4.09 0.50 -10.93
C ILE A 42 -3.71 1.65 -9.98
N ASP A 43 -4.43 2.77 -10.01
CA ASP A 43 -4.22 3.89 -9.08
C ASP A 43 -4.41 3.43 -7.62
N LEU A 44 -5.40 2.59 -7.36
CA LEU A 44 -5.65 2.01 -6.03
C LEU A 44 -4.48 1.13 -5.58
N ALA A 45 -3.85 0.37 -6.47
CA ALA A 45 -2.67 -0.43 -6.13
C ALA A 45 -1.49 0.47 -5.73
N GLU A 46 -1.29 1.61 -6.40
CA GLU A 46 -0.27 2.59 -6.02
C GLU A 46 -0.57 3.26 -4.68
N GLY A 47 -1.82 3.68 -4.46
CA GLY A 47 -2.25 4.21 -3.17
C GLY A 47 -2.08 3.19 -2.04
N SER A 48 -2.35 1.91 -2.31
CA SER A 48 -2.13 0.83 -1.36
C SER A 48 -0.65 0.62 -1.05
N ALA A 49 0.25 0.77 -2.03
CA ALA A 49 1.69 0.70 -1.78
C ALA A 49 2.16 1.79 -0.81
N THR A 50 1.71 3.03 -1.01
CA THR A 50 2.00 4.15 -0.10
C THR A 50 1.45 3.90 1.29
N LEU A 51 0.22 3.36 1.39
CA LEU A 51 -0.37 3.00 2.67
C LEU A 51 0.41 1.89 3.39
N CYS A 52 0.84 0.85 2.68
CA CYS A 52 1.68 -0.21 3.24
C CYS A 52 2.99 0.36 3.79
N GLN A 53 3.69 1.20 3.01
CA GLN A 53 4.94 1.82 3.44
C GLN A 53 4.74 2.64 4.71
N ALA A 54 3.79 3.58 4.70
CA ALA A 54 3.50 4.42 5.86
C ALA A 54 3.09 3.59 7.10
N SER A 55 2.30 2.53 6.91
CA SER A 55 1.89 1.66 8.02
C SER A 55 3.06 0.88 8.61
N THR A 56 3.99 0.40 7.77
CA THR A 56 5.21 -0.28 8.20
C THR A 56 6.10 0.68 9.00
N ASP A 57 6.29 1.91 8.53
CA ASP A 57 7.09 2.93 9.23
C ASP A 57 6.47 3.28 10.59
N THR A 58 5.17 3.60 10.63
CA THR A 58 4.46 3.89 11.89
C THR A 58 4.49 2.72 12.86
N ALA A 59 4.40 1.48 12.38
CA ALA A 59 4.48 0.30 13.25
C ALA A 59 5.86 0.15 13.91
N LEU A 60 6.95 0.51 13.22
CA LEU A 60 8.28 0.53 13.80
C LEU A 60 8.43 1.65 14.84
N GLU A 61 7.96 2.85 14.51
CA GLU A 61 7.98 3.98 15.46
C GLU A 61 7.24 3.64 16.76
N LEU A 62 6.04 3.07 16.65
CA LEU A 62 5.25 2.65 17.82
C LEU A 62 5.93 1.53 18.62
N MET A 63 6.66 0.62 17.97
CA MET A 63 7.43 -0.41 18.64
C MET A 63 8.57 0.22 19.45
N ASP A 64 9.34 1.12 18.83
CA ASP A 64 10.49 1.78 19.46
C ASP A 64 10.05 2.65 20.64
N GLU A 65 9.00 3.46 20.48
CA GLU A 65 8.43 4.29 21.56
C GLU A 65 7.97 3.43 22.75
N ALA A 66 7.31 2.29 22.48
CA ALA A 66 6.85 1.40 23.54
C ALA A 66 8.02 0.77 24.32
N LEU A 67 9.10 0.38 23.62
CA LEU A 67 10.31 -0.15 24.25
C LEU A 67 11.08 0.91 25.06
N GLU A 68 11.12 2.15 24.59
CA GLU A 68 11.70 3.27 25.32
C GLU A 68 10.92 3.53 26.63
N LEU A 69 9.58 3.61 26.54
CA LEU A 69 8.74 3.79 27.72
C LEU A 69 8.82 2.61 28.70
N ALA A 70 9.02 1.38 28.22
CA ALA A 70 9.23 0.22 29.08
C ALA A 70 10.57 0.32 29.85
N THR A 71 11.61 0.86 29.20
CA THR A 71 12.91 1.16 29.82
C THR A 71 12.79 2.28 30.85
N ASP A 72 11.96 3.30 30.58
CA ASP A 72 11.65 4.35 31.54
C ASP A 72 10.93 3.79 32.78
N CYS A 73 10.05 2.80 32.60
CA CYS A 73 9.42 2.10 33.73
C CYS A 73 10.45 1.38 34.61
N ASP A 74 11.46 0.73 34.03
CA ASP A 74 12.56 0.11 34.79
C ASP A 74 13.34 1.15 35.60
N THR A 75 13.62 2.30 34.98
CA THR A 75 14.31 3.43 35.65
C THR A 75 13.47 3.95 36.82
N LEU A 76 12.16 4.14 36.62
CA LEU A 76 11.23 4.57 37.66
C LEU A 76 11.16 3.55 38.81
N ILE A 77 11.09 2.25 38.52
CA ILE A 77 11.06 1.19 39.54
C ILE A 77 12.32 1.25 40.42
N ALA A 78 13.49 1.40 39.81
CA ALA A 78 14.76 1.52 40.54
C ALA A 78 14.76 2.76 41.46
N ASP A 79 14.30 3.90 40.93
CA ASP A 79 14.18 5.16 41.66
C ASP A 79 13.21 5.09 42.84
N ILE A 80 12.03 4.50 42.63
CA ILE A 80 11.01 4.29 43.64
C ILE A 80 11.53 3.39 44.76
N THR A 81 12.23 2.31 44.37
CA THR A 81 12.86 1.36 45.29
C THR A 81 13.91 2.06 46.16
N ALA A 82 14.80 2.84 45.56
CA ALA A 82 15.84 3.59 46.28
C ALA A 82 15.26 4.62 47.26
N LYS A 83 14.13 5.26 46.91
CA LYS A 83 13.45 6.26 47.74
C LYS A 83 12.52 5.64 48.79
N GLY A 84 12.31 4.32 48.79
CA GLY A 84 11.41 3.62 49.72
C GLY A 84 9.93 3.97 49.53
N VAL A 85 9.55 4.45 48.34
CA VAL A 85 8.20 4.98 48.07
C VAL A 85 7.27 3.82 47.67
N GLY A 86 6.74 3.11 48.67
CA GLY A 86 5.53 2.26 48.61
C GLY A 86 5.36 1.25 47.45
N ALA A 87 5.29 -0.04 47.79
CA ALA A 87 5.11 -1.18 46.85
C ALA A 87 3.96 -1.03 45.82
N ASN A 88 2.91 -0.27 46.13
CA ASN A 88 1.81 -0.01 45.20
C ASN A 88 2.24 0.76 43.93
N LEU A 89 3.24 1.64 44.03
CA LEU A 89 3.71 2.41 42.88
C LEU A 89 4.60 1.54 41.98
N ILE A 90 5.44 0.69 42.58
CA ILE A 90 6.23 -0.34 41.87
C ILE A 90 5.30 -1.25 41.07
N ALA A 91 4.27 -1.80 41.70
CA ALA A 91 3.31 -2.69 41.03
C ALA A 91 2.61 -2.02 39.84
N LYS A 92 2.32 -0.72 39.92
CA LYS A 92 1.74 0.04 38.79
C LYS A 92 2.73 0.20 37.64
N CYS A 93 4.01 0.46 37.94
CA CYS A 93 5.06 0.54 36.92
C CYS A 93 5.29 -0.81 36.24
N GLU A 94 5.26 -1.92 37.00
CA GLU A 94 5.38 -3.28 36.46
C GLU A 94 4.23 -3.59 35.49
N VAL A 95 2.98 -3.26 35.86
CA VAL A 95 1.82 -3.44 34.98
C VAL A 95 1.93 -2.57 33.73
N LEU A 96 2.37 -1.31 33.87
CA LEU A 96 2.54 -0.42 32.72
C LEU A 96 3.61 -0.96 31.77
N LYS A 97 4.73 -1.46 32.31
CA LYS A 97 5.79 -2.10 31.53
C LYS A 97 5.26 -3.31 30.75
N GLU A 98 4.51 -4.20 31.40
CA GLU A 98 3.92 -5.37 30.73
C GLU A 98 3.00 -4.94 29.57
N GLN A 99 2.20 -3.89 29.75
CA GLN A 99 1.35 -3.36 28.69
C GLN A 99 2.15 -2.77 27.51
N LEU A 100 3.27 -2.09 27.80
CA LEU A 100 4.16 -1.55 26.78
C LEU A 100 4.87 -2.66 25.99
N ASP A 101 5.32 -3.72 26.67
CA ASP A 101 5.89 -4.90 26.02
C ASP A 101 4.87 -5.58 25.08
N LEU A 102 3.61 -5.68 25.51
CA LEU A 102 2.51 -6.18 24.67
C LEU A 102 2.23 -5.27 23.47
N GLN A 103 2.28 -3.95 23.65
CA GLN A 103 2.10 -2.99 22.57
C GLN A 103 3.23 -3.07 21.55
N ALA A 104 4.48 -3.16 21.99
CA ALA A 104 5.63 -3.36 21.12
C ALA A 104 5.50 -4.66 20.30
N ALA A 105 5.10 -5.76 20.95
CA ALA A 105 4.87 -7.03 20.27
C ALA A 105 3.73 -6.95 19.22
N ALA A 106 2.64 -6.24 19.54
CA ALA A 106 1.53 -6.04 18.60
C ALA A 106 1.94 -5.16 17.41
N ALA A 107 2.69 -4.09 17.65
CA ALA A 107 3.20 -3.22 16.58
C ALA A 107 4.14 -4.01 15.64
N LYS A 108 5.02 -4.83 16.21
CA LYS A 108 5.87 -5.74 15.44
C LYS A 108 5.08 -6.74 14.60
N ASP A 109 4.04 -7.36 15.14
CA ASP A 109 3.20 -8.30 14.39
C ASP A 109 2.49 -7.61 13.21
N VAL A 110 2.04 -6.36 13.38
CA VAL A 110 1.48 -5.55 12.28
C VAL A 110 2.55 -5.25 11.23
N HIS A 111 3.74 -4.81 11.64
CA HIS A 111 4.87 -4.58 10.76
C HIS A 111 5.17 -5.83 9.91
N ASP A 112 5.38 -6.98 10.56
CA ASP A 112 5.78 -8.22 9.91
C ASP A 112 4.71 -8.73 8.92
N LYS A 113 3.42 -8.46 9.17
CA LYS A 113 2.31 -8.80 8.26
C LYS A 113 2.23 -7.89 7.03
N ILE A 114 2.64 -6.64 7.15
CA ILE A 114 2.54 -5.64 6.08
C ILE A 114 3.87 -5.52 5.30
N GLN A 115 4.99 -5.90 5.90
CA GLN A 115 6.31 -5.81 5.31
C GLN A 115 6.35 -6.51 3.94
N GLY A 116 6.87 -5.79 2.94
CA GLY A 116 6.91 -6.26 1.54
C GLY A 116 5.61 -6.04 0.76
N GLY A 117 4.52 -5.64 1.42
CA GLY A 117 3.26 -5.24 0.77
C GLY A 117 3.44 -4.08 -0.19
N GLU A 118 4.27 -3.09 0.18
CA GLU A 118 4.65 -1.97 -0.70
C GLU A 118 5.26 -2.47 -2.02
N GLU A 119 6.27 -3.35 -1.96
CA GLU A 119 6.95 -3.87 -3.15
C GLU A 119 5.99 -4.71 -4.00
N ALA A 120 5.14 -5.52 -3.37
CA ALA A 120 4.12 -6.31 -4.06
C ALA A 120 3.11 -5.40 -4.80
N CYS A 121 2.62 -4.36 -4.14
CA CYS A 121 1.69 -3.39 -4.73
C CYS A 121 2.33 -2.57 -5.85
N ARG A 122 3.57 -2.07 -5.67
CA ARG A 122 4.32 -1.37 -6.73
C ARG A 122 4.59 -2.26 -7.93
N THR A 123 4.98 -3.51 -7.69
CA THR A 123 5.21 -4.50 -8.74
C THR A 123 3.92 -4.81 -9.50
N ALA A 124 2.81 -4.96 -8.78
CA ALA A 124 1.50 -5.17 -9.40
C ALA A 124 1.08 -3.97 -10.26
N SER A 125 1.23 -2.74 -9.77
CA SER A 125 0.93 -1.53 -10.54
C SER A 125 1.82 -1.44 -11.78
N ALA A 126 3.14 -1.56 -11.63
CA ALA A 126 4.08 -1.48 -12.75
C ALA A 126 3.79 -2.54 -13.82
N ASN A 127 3.43 -3.76 -13.40
CA ASN A 127 3.04 -4.83 -14.33
C ASN A 127 1.72 -4.54 -15.03
N ALA A 128 0.76 -3.94 -14.33
CA ALA A 128 -0.52 -3.56 -14.91
C ALA A 128 -0.36 -2.40 -15.90
N GLU A 129 0.44 -1.38 -15.57
CA GLU A 129 0.78 -0.27 -16.47
C GLU A 129 1.51 -0.79 -17.72
N ALA A 130 2.51 -1.64 -17.57
CA ALA A 130 3.22 -2.22 -18.71
C ALA A 130 2.30 -3.06 -19.61
N ARG A 131 1.31 -3.74 -19.04
CA ARG A 131 0.35 -4.57 -19.80
C ARG A 131 -0.77 -3.76 -20.44
N HIS A 132 -1.28 -2.74 -19.75
CA HIS A 132 -2.53 -2.05 -20.08
C HIS A 132 -2.38 -0.58 -20.45
N GLY A 133 -1.22 0.05 -20.22
CA GLY A 133 -0.98 1.46 -20.50
C GLY A 133 -1.21 1.86 -21.96
N GLY A 134 -0.96 0.95 -22.90
CA GLY A 134 -1.27 1.14 -24.31
C GLY A 134 -2.77 1.30 -24.58
N ILE A 135 -3.64 0.70 -23.75
CA ILE A 135 -5.09 0.84 -23.83
C ILE A 135 -5.50 2.26 -23.44
N PHE A 136 -4.97 2.76 -22.31
CA PHE A 136 -5.29 4.09 -21.79
C PHE A 136 -4.89 5.20 -22.76
N ARG A 137 -3.70 5.10 -23.36
CA ARG A 137 -3.23 6.04 -24.39
C ARG A 137 -4.11 6.01 -25.63
N ALA A 138 -4.52 4.83 -26.10
CA ALA A 138 -5.44 4.72 -27.24
C ALA A 138 -6.79 5.41 -26.97
N VAL A 139 -7.28 5.36 -25.72
CA VAL A 139 -8.49 6.09 -25.33
C VAL A 139 -8.23 7.59 -25.26
N ALA A 140 -7.15 8.03 -24.61
CA ALA A 140 -6.81 9.45 -24.49
C ALA A 140 -6.61 10.13 -25.86
N ASP A 141 -5.94 9.46 -26.79
CA ASP A 141 -5.61 9.97 -28.12
C ASP A 141 -6.79 9.90 -29.11
N SER A 142 -7.86 9.18 -28.76
CA SER A 142 -8.99 8.98 -29.66
C SER A 142 -9.79 10.28 -29.86
N PRO A 143 -10.12 10.65 -31.12
CA PRO A 143 -10.98 11.81 -31.40
C PRO A 143 -12.42 11.61 -30.91
N LEU A 144 -12.82 10.37 -30.63
CA LEU A 144 -14.16 10.02 -30.14
C LEU A 144 -14.29 10.17 -28.61
N THR A 145 -13.16 10.29 -27.91
CA THR A 145 -13.13 10.43 -26.45
C THR A 145 -13.53 11.83 -26.03
N LYS A 146 -14.49 11.92 -25.10
CA LYS A 146 -15.01 13.19 -24.59
C LYS A 146 -13.91 13.96 -23.84
N PRO A 147 -13.92 15.31 -23.85
CA PRO A 147 -12.89 16.10 -23.18
C PRO A 147 -12.65 15.72 -21.72
N ALA A 148 -13.71 15.58 -20.91
CA ALA A 148 -13.57 15.21 -19.50
C ALA A 148 -12.96 13.81 -19.28
N GLU A 149 -13.28 12.85 -20.16
CA GLU A 149 -12.70 11.50 -20.11
C GLU A 149 -11.23 11.52 -20.54
N ARG A 150 -10.88 12.36 -21.52
CA ARG A 150 -9.50 12.58 -21.94
C ARG A 150 -8.66 13.21 -20.84
N ASP A 151 -9.19 14.23 -20.16
CA ASP A 151 -8.53 14.88 -19.04
C ASP A 151 -8.26 13.89 -17.89
N PHE A 152 -9.20 12.97 -17.63
CA PHE A 152 -9.00 11.90 -16.65
C PHE A 152 -7.77 11.03 -16.96
N TYR A 153 -7.60 10.58 -18.22
CA TYR A 153 -6.44 9.76 -18.60
C TYR A 153 -5.13 10.57 -18.66
N ASN A 154 -5.18 11.88 -18.97
CA ASN A 154 -4.00 12.74 -19.04
C ASN A 154 -3.54 13.30 -17.69
N ALA A 155 -4.37 13.23 -16.66
CA ALA A 155 -4.04 13.71 -15.31
C ALA A 155 -3.18 12.71 -14.51
N ARG A 156 -2.91 11.54 -15.08
CA ARG A 156 -2.09 10.46 -14.53
C ARG A 156 -0.65 10.58 -15.03
#